data_AF-A0A5S4ERI1-F1
#
_entry.id   AF-A0A5S4ERI1-F1
#
_cell.length_a   1.000
_cell.length_b   1.000
_cell.length_c   1.000
_cell.angle_alpha   90.00
_cell.angle_beta   90.00
_cell.angle_gamma   90.00
#
_symmetry.space_group_name_H-M   'P 1'
#
loop_
_entity.id
_entity.type
_entity.pdbx_description
1 polymer ?
#
loop_
_entity_poly.entity_id
_entity_poly.type
_entity_poly.pdbx_seq_one_letter_code
_entity_poly.pdbx_strand_id
1 'polypeptide(L)'
;MQNMTLEQFRATVESGGILSVVLKAQGAAFAIQAETQRGDAVLVDTRRKLPRLFGDPRKALALLREMGIRKAAVDTEAWRPEQADSLHPPRPDKSVKLKAAHEAAELKRVLDERIAMADAQGAIWHEAEDVFDELAAAHAG
;
A
#
# COMPACT_ATOMS: atom_id res chain seq x y z
N MET A 1 8.20 22.93 18.25
CA MET A 1 8.32 21.71 17.44
C MET A 1 7.95 22.03 15.99
N GLN A 2 8.90 21.93 15.07
CA GLN A 2 8.79 22.25 13.65
C GLN A 2 8.47 20.98 12.84
N ASN A 3 7.63 21.10 11.81
CA ASN A 3 7.31 19.97 10.94
C ASN A 3 8.22 20.01 9.71
N MET A 4 9.04 18.98 9.51
CA MET A 4 9.97 18.90 8.39
C MET A 4 9.59 17.76 7.44
N THR A 5 9.47 18.07 6.15
CA THR A 5 9.39 17.01 5.13
C THR A 5 10.73 16.28 5.02
N LEU A 6 10.73 15.13 4.35
CA LEU A 6 11.96 14.37 4.12
C LEU A 6 13.06 15.19 3.43
N GLU A 7 12.69 16.01 2.45
CA GLU A 7 13.64 16.86 1.72
C GLU A 7 14.23 17.96 2.63
N GLN A 8 13.39 18.63 3.42
CA GLN A 8 13.83 19.63 4.38
C GLN A 8 14.74 19.03 5.45
N PHE A 9 14.38 17.85 5.95
CA PHE A 9 15.17 17.12 6.92
C PHE A 9 16.54 16.76 6.36
N ARG A 10 16.59 16.22 5.13
CA ARG A 10 17.85 15.90 4.44
C ARG A 10 18.72 17.14 4.24
N ALA A 11 18.16 18.23 3.74
CA ALA A 11 18.90 19.48 3.55
C ALA A 11 19.49 20.01 4.87
N THR A 12 18.77 19.83 5.98
CA THR A 12 19.23 20.26 7.31
C THR A 12 20.33 19.34 7.86
N VAL A 13 20.28 18.03 7.54
CA VAL A 13 21.39 17.12 7.85
C VAL A 13 22.64 17.51 7.05
N GLU A 14 22.50 17.77 5.75
CA GLU A 14 23.60 18.16 4.87
C GLU A 14 24.25 19.49 5.30
N SER A 15 23.44 20.43 5.80
CA SER A 15 23.94 21.69 6.36
C SER A 15 24.49 21.58 7.78
N GLY A 16 24.49 20.39 8.40
CA GLY A 16 24.92 20.19 9.80
C GLY A 16 24.02 20.83 10.85
N GLY A 17 22.74 21.08 10.53
CA GLY A 17 21.77 21.74 11.42
C GLY A 17 21.12 20.82 12.46
N ILE A 18 21.37 19.51 12.39
CA ILE A 18 20.82 18.49 13.31
C ILE A 18 21.82 18.24 14.44
N LEU A 19 21.38 18.45 15.68
CA LEU A 19 22.17 18.24 16.90
C LEU A 19 22.01 16.81 17.41
N SER A 20 20.77 16.33 17.49
CA SER A 20 20.45 14.98 17.97
C SER A 20 19.20 14.45 17.26
N VAL A 21 19.06 13.12 17.25
CA VAL A 21 17.90 12.44 16.65
C VAL A 21 17.40 11.38 17.60
N VAL A 22 16.08 11.33 17.78
CA VAL A 22 15.39 10.38 18.65
C VAL A 22 14.29 9.69 17.85
N LEU A 23 14.27 8.36 17.89
CA LEU A 23 13.10 7.57 17.50
C LEU A 23 12.18 7.50 18.70
N LYS A 24 11.09 8.26 18.69
CA LYS A 24 10.12 8.28 19.79
C LYS A 24 8.95 7.35 19.48
N ALA A 25 8.72 6.39 20.36
CA ALA A 25 7.58 5.49 20.25
C ALA A 25 6.24 6.25 20.33
N GLN A 26 5.29 5.84 19.51
CA GLN A 26 3.91 6.32 19.46
C GLN A 26 3.00 5.12 19.20
N GLY A 27 2.48 4.52 20.28
CA GLY A 27 1.71 3.28 20.20
C GLY A 27 2.59 2.16 19.65
N ALA A 28 2.13 1.48 18.59
CA ALA A 28 2.89 0.41 17.95
C ALA A 28 3.93 0.86 16.91
N ALA A 29 4.14 2.17 16.72
CA ALA A 29 5.07 2.71 15.73
C ALA A 29 6.07 3.70 16.35
N PHE A 30 7.04 4.15 15.55
CA PHE A 30 8.04 5.14 15.94
C PHE A 30 7.96 6.35 15.03
N ALA A 31 8.08 7.54 15.59
CA ALA A 31 8.28 8.80 14.87
C ALA A 31 9.74 9.24 14.98
N ILE A 32 10.26 9.88 13.93
CA ILE A 32 11.60 10.50 13.97
C ILE A 32 11.45 11.94 14.44
N GLN A 33 12.06 12.24 15.57
CA GLN A 33 12.24 13.60 16.10
C GLN A 33 13.72 13.97 16.04
N ALA A 34 14.00 15.24 15.79
CA ALA A 34 15.34 15.76 15.77
C ALA A 34 15.41 17.08 16.52
N GLU A 35 16.48 17.27 17.27
CA GLU A 35 16.83 18.56 17.83
C GLU A 35 17.65 19.31 16.79
N THR A 36 17.20 20.48 16.39
CA THR A 36 17.93 21.36 15.46
C THR A 36 18.43 22.60 16.19
N GLN A 37 19.37 23.33 15.58
CA GLN A 37 19.79 24.64 16.10
C GLN A 37 18.64 25.66 16.21
N ARG A 38 17.52 25.44 15.49
CA ARG A 38 16.32 26.30 15.50
C ARG A 38 15.21 25.75 16.40
N GLY A 39 15.50 24.71 17.19
CA GLY A 39 14.58 24.01 18.07
C GLY A 39 14.17 22.63 17.54
N ASP A 40 13.27 21.96 18.28
CA ASP A 40 12.85 20.60 17.95
C ASP A 40 12.09 20.53 16.63
N ALA A 41 12.31 19.45 15.90
CA ALA A 41 11.66 19.12 14.65
C ALA A 41 11.14 17.68 14.63
N VAL A 42 10.09 17.44 13.88
CA VAL A 42 9.53 16.11 13.62
C VAL A 42 9.45 15.85 12.12
N LEU A 43 9.85 14.65 11.72
CA LEU A 43 9.72 14.21 10.33
C LEU A 43 8.25 13.95 10.01
N VAL A 44 7.71 14.63 9.00
CA VAL A 44 6.33 14.50 8.55
C VAL A 44 6.22 13.97 7.14
N ASP A 45 5.09 13.33 6.83
CA ASP A 45 4.72 12.99 5.45
C ASP A 45 4.46 14.28 4.64
N THR A 46 4.94 14.31 3.41
CA THR A 46 4.82 15.49 2.52
C THR A 46 3.37 15.88 2.25
N ARG A 47 2.47 14.88 2.10
CA ARG A 47 1.07 15.11 1.69
C ARG A 47 0.18 15.49 2.86
N ARG A 48 0.29 14.76 3.97
CA ARG A 48 -0.61 14.92 5.13
C ARG A 48 -0.08 15.84 6.20
N LYS A 49 1.22 16.18 6.17
CA LYS A 49 1.93 16.94 7.22
C LYS A 49 1.77 16.34 8.62
N LEU A 50 1.44 15.05 8.69
CA LEU A 50 1.38 14.27 9.91
C LEU A 50 2.75 13.63 10.18
N PRO A 51 3.11 13.38 11.46
CA PRO A 51 4.32 12.64 11.79
C PRO A 51 4.42 11.35 11.00
N ARG A 52 5.57 11.13 10.37
CA ARG A 52 5.83 9.91 9.63
C ARG A 52 6.11 8.78 10.62
N LEU A 53 5.15 7.87 10.72
CA LEU A 53 5.23 6.69 11.60
C LEU A 53 5.88 5.50 10.90
N PHE A 54 6.75 4.82 11.63
CA PHE A 54 7.44 3.62 11.21
C PHE A 54 7.03 2.47 12.14
N GLY A 55 6.26 1.50 11.63
CA GLY A 55 5.91 0.30 12.41
C GLY A 55 7.12 -0.60 12.69
N ASP A 56 8.15 -0.55 11.84
CA ASP A 56 9.43 -1.26 12.05
C ASP A 56 10.56 -0.25 12.27
N PRO A 57 11.19 -0.20 13.46
CA PRO A 57 12.33 0.67 13.76
C PRO A 57 13.48 0.55 12.76
N ARG A 58 13.71 -0.63 12.19
CA ARG A 58 14.81 -0.85 11.25
C ARG A 58 14.66 0.00 9.99
N LYS A 59 13.42 0.25 9.56
CA LYS A 59 13.13 1.13 8.40
C LYS A 59 13.44 2.59 8.72
N ALA A 60 13.16 3.04 9.94
CA ALA A 60 13.53 4.38 10.40
C ALA A 60 15.05 4.53 10.45
N LEU A 61 15.76 3.55 11.03
CA LEU A 61 17.22 3.55 11.10
C LEU A 61 17.89 3.51 9.71
N ALA A 62 17.36 2.71 8.78
CA ALA A 62 17.83 2.67 7.40
C ALA A 62 17.71 4.04 6.73
N LEU A 63 16.56 4.70 6.87
CA LEU A 63 16.33 6.06 6.35
C LEU A 63 17.31 7.08 6.96
N LEU A 64 17.53 7.03 8.27
CA LEU A 64 18.50 7.91 8.94
C LEU A 64 19.92 7.68 8.40
N ARG A 65 20.32 6.41 8.21
CA ARG A 65 21.62 6.05 7.65
C ARG A 65 21.81 6.58 6.23
N GLU A 66 20.79 6.44 5.38
CA GLU A 66 20.78 6.97 4.02
C GLU A 66 20.98 8.49 3.99
N MET A 67 20.43 9.22 4.97
CA MET A 67 20.58 10.67 5.09
C MET A 67 21.91 11.11 5.70
N GLY A 68 22.78 10.19 6.13
CA GLY A 68 24.07 10.55 6.75
C GLY A 68 24.09 10.51 8.28
N ILE A 69 22.96 10.25 8.94
CA ILE A 69 22.90 10.17 10.39
C ILE A 69 23.41 8.80 10.84
N ARG A 70 24.36 8.79 11.79
CA ARG A 70 25.05 7.58 12.27
C ARG A 70 24.65 7.20 13.70
N LYS A 71 24.13 8.15 14.46
CA LYS A 71 23.73 7.97 15.86
C LYS A 71 22.31 8.49 16.02
N ALA A 72 21.48 7.72 16.71
CA ALA A 72 20.15 8.12 17.13
C ALA A 72 19.83 7.45 18.47
N ALA A 73 19.14 8.16 19.35
CA ALA A 73 18.58 7.56 20.55
C ALA A 73 17.22 6.93 20.22
N VAL A 74 16.79 5.98 21.04
CA VAL A 74 15.47 5.36 20.92
C VAL A 74 14.75 5.55 22.25
N ASP A 75 13.62 6.22 22.20
CA ASP A 75 12.69 6.39 23.32
C ASP A 75 11.53 5.41 23.14
N THR A 76 11.41 4.48 24.09
CA THR A 76 10.42 3.40 24.08
C THR A 76 9.32 3.59 25.13
N GLU A 77 9.26 4.73 25.83
CA GLU A 77 8.31 4.93 26.94
C GLU A 77 6.85 4.70 26.54
N ALA A 78 6.48 5.11 25.33
CA ALA A 78 5.12 4.96 24.79
C ALA A 78 4.99 3.79 23.80
N TRP A 79 5.90 2.82 23.83
CA TRP A 79 5.88 1.69 22.90
C TRP A 79 4.86 0.62 23.34
N ARG A 80 3.91 0.34 22.45
CA ARG A 80 2.80 -0.59 22.64
C ARG A 80 2.75 -1.58 21.47
N PRO A 81 3.65 -2.56 21.39
CA PRO A 81 3.73 -3.50 20.27
C PRO A 81 2.44 -4.32 20.08
N GLU A 82 1.65 -4.52 21.13
CA GLU A 82 0.35 -5.17 21.10
C GLU A 82 -0.68 -4.45 20.22
N GLN A 83 -0.47 -3.17 19.91
CA GLN A 83 -1.32 -2.39 19.03
C GLN A 83 -0.91 -2.51 17.54
N ALA A 84 0.10 -3.32 17.21
CA ALA A 84 0.64 -3.41 15.84
C ALA A 84 -0.41 -3.86 14.83
N ASP A 85 -1.31 -4.76 15.22
CA ASP A 85 -2.40 -5.23 14.36
C ASP A 85 -3.39 -4.11 13.99
N SER A 86 -3.47 -3.05 14.78
CA SER A 86 -4.31 -1.87 14.48
C SER A 86 -3.66 -0.86 13.52
N LEU A 87 -2.32 -0.88 13.36
CA LEU A 87 -1.60 0.04 12.45
C LEU A 87 -1.75 -0.34 10.97
N HIS A 88 -1.95 -1.62 10.70
CA HIS A 88 -2.13 -2.14 9.36
C HIS A 88 -3.48 -2.87 9.32
N PRO A 89 -4.56 -2.23 8.83
CA PRO A 89 -5.76 -3.00 8.48
C PRO A 89 -5.31 -4.14 7.55
N PRO A 90 -5.68 -5.39 7.83
CA PRO A 90 -5.24 -6.55 7.05
C PRO A 90 -5.60 -6.27 5.60
N ARG A 91 -4.59 -5.97 4.79
CA ARG A 91 -4.78 -5.81 3.35
C ARG A 91 -5.16 -7.20 2.87
N PRO A 92 -6.34 -7.38 2.25
CA PRO A 92 -6.61 -8.61 1.52
C PRO A 92 -5.43 -8.80 0.57
N ASP A 93 -4.85 -10.00 0.60
CA ASP A 93 -3.64 -10.32 -0.14
C ASP A 93 -3.77 -9.81 -1.57
N LYS A 94 -2.83 -8.96 -1.99
CA LYS A 94 -2.82 -8.36 -3.33
C LYS A 94 -2.90 -9.44 -4.40
N SER A 95 -2.37 -10.64 -4.12
CA SER A 95 -2.45 -11.81 -5.00
C SER A 95 -3.90 -12.21 -5.29
N VAL A 96 -4.75 -12.27 -4.26
CA VAL A 96 -6.17 -12.66 -4.36
C VAL A 96 -6.95 -11.62 -5.16
N LYS A 97 -6.71 -10.32 -4.90
CA LYS A 97 -7.36 -9.25 -5.67
C LYS A 97 -6.92 -9.22 -7.12
N LEU A 98 -5.65 -9.45 -7.40
CA LEU A 98 -5.12 -9.47 -8.77
C LEU A 98 -5.63 -10.70 -9.53
N LYS A 99 -5.69 -11.85 -8.87
CA LYS A 99 -6.27 -13.09 -9.43
C LYS A 99 -7.75 -12.90 -9.77
N ALA A 100 -8.54 -12.37 -8.83
CA ALA A 100 -9.96 -12.09 -9.07
C ALA A 100 -10.16 -11.07 -10.21
N ALA A 101 -9.32 -10.03 -10.30
CA ALA A 101 -9.38 -9.07 -11.40
C ALA A 101 -9.03 -9.70 -12.75
N HIS A 102 -8.06 -10.62 -12.78
CA HIS A 102 -7.67 -11.34 -13.99
C HIS A 102 -8.77 -12.32 -14.45
N GLU A 103 -9.37 -13.06 -13.51
CA GLU A 103 -10.50 -13.96 -13.80
C GLU A 103 -11.70 -13.19 -14.36
N ALA A 104 -12.03 -12.03 -13.76
CA ALA A 104 -13.08 -11.16 -14.27
C ALA A 104 -12.78 -10.61 -15.68
N ALA A 105 -11.52 -10.29 -15.97
CA ALA A 105 -11.11 -9.79 -17.28
C ALA A 105 -11.23 -10.87 -18.37
N GLU A 106 -10.85 -12.12 -18.08
CA GLU A 106 -11.03 -13.23 -19.03
C GLU A 106 -12.51 -13.54 -19.29
N LEU A 107 -13.33 -13.59 -18.25
CA LEU A 107 -14.78 -13.78 -18.41
C LEU A 107 -15.40 -12.66 -19.25
N LYS A 108 -14.98 -11.41 -19.01
CA LYS A 108 -15.45 -10.27 -19.79
C LYS A 108 -15.03 -10.39 -21.25
N ARG A 109 -13.79 -10.76 -21.54
CA ARG A 109 -13.30 -10.95 -22.92
C ARG A 109 -14.14 -11.98 -23.66
N VAL A 110 -14.38 -13.14 -23.05
CA VAL A 110 -15.21 -14.20 -23.66
C VAL A 110 -16.65 -13.72 -23.86
N LEU A 111 -17.22 -13.02 -22.89
CA LEU A 111 -18.58 -12.47 -23.01
C LEU A 111 -18.69 -11.45 -24.14
N ASP A 112 -17.74 -10.50 -24.22
CA ASP A 112 -17.70 -9.48 -25.26
C ASP A 112 -17.57 -10.14 -26.66
N GLU A 113 -16.76 -11.19 -26.79
CA GLU A 113 -16.66 -11.99 -28.03
C GLU A 113 -17.98 -12.67 -28.40
N ARG A 114 -18.70 -13.26 -27.43
CA ARG A 114 -19.98 -13.92 -27.67
C ARG A 114 -21.09 -12.94 -28.03
N ILE A 115 -21.13 -11.77 -27.38
CA ILE A 115 -22.06 -10.69 -27.73
C ILE A 115 -21.80 -10.22 -29.16
N ALA A 116 -20.53 -10.01 -29.54
CA ALA A 116 -20.19 -9.60 -30.90
C ALA A 116 -20.60 -10.64 -31.96
N MET A 117 -20.51 -11.94 -31.65
CA MET A 117 -21.01 -13.01 -32.53
C MET A 117 -22.52 -12.99 -32.66
N ALA A 118 -23.24 -12.76 -31.55
CA ALA A 118 -24.70 -12.67 -31.55
C ALA A 118 -25.22 -11.44 -32.33
N ASP A 119 -24.50 -10.32 -32.26
CA ASP A 119 -24.86 -9.08 -32.94
C ASP A 119 -24.43 -9.03 -34.42
N ALA A 120 -23.74 -10.06 -34.92
CA ALA A 120 -23.27 -10.11 -36.30
C ALA A 120 -24.43 -10.20 -37.31
N GLN A 121 -24.29 -9.54 -38.47
CA GLN A 121 -25.35 -9.47 -39.51
C GLN A 121 -25.76 -10.84 -40.08
N GLY A 122 -24.94 -11.88 -39.92
CA GLY A 122 -25.23 -13.25 -40.34
C GLY A 122 -25.54 -14.20 -39.18
N ALA A 123 -25.84 -13.69 -37.98
CA ALA A 123 -26.16 -14.51 -36.82
C ALA A 123 -27.44 -15.32 -37.08
N ILE A 124 -27.32 -16.64 -36.90
CA ILE A 124 -28.44 -17.58 -37.00
C ILE A 124 -28.95 -17.82 -35.59
N TRP A 125 -30.20 -17.46 -35.34
CA TRP A 125 -30.87 -17.69 -34.07
C TRP A 125 -31.67 -18.99 -34.16
N HIS A 126 -31.47 -19.86 -33.18
CA HIS A 126 -32.23 -21.10 -33.04
C HIS A 126 -33.26 -20.93 -31.93
N GLU A 127 -34.45 -21.52 -32.10
CA GLU A 127 -35.41 -21.60 -31.02
C GLU A 127 -34.89 -22.52 -29.92
N ALA A 128 -35.23 -22.20 -28.67
CA ALA A 128 -34.67 -22.90 -27.51
C ALA A 128 -34.98 -24.41 -27.54
N GLU A 129 -36.19 -24.77 -27.96
CA GLU A 129 -36.66 -26.16 -28.01
C GLU A 129 -35.84 -27.01 -28.99
N ASP A 130 -35.55 -26.48 -30.18
CA ASP A 130 -34.74 -27.15 -31.21
C ASP A 130 -33.31 -27.43 -30.72
N VAL A 131 -32.69 -26.47 -30.02
CA VAL A 131 -31.33 -26.63 -29.47
C VAL A 131 -31.29 -27.69 -28.38
N PHE A 132 -32.29 -27.73 -27.51
CA PHE A 132 -32.34 -28.72 -26.44
C PHE A 132 -32.60 -30.13 -26.97
N ASP A 133 -33.42 -30.27 -28.01
CA ASP A 133 -33.66 -31.57 -28.68
C ASP A 133 -32.39 -32.09 -29.37
N GLU A 134 -31.65 -31.22 -30.07
CA GLU A 134 -30.36 -31.57 -30.68
C GLU A 134 -29.31 -32.01 -29.64
N LEU A 135 -29.20 -31.28 -28.52
CA LEU A 135 -28.28 -31.62 -27.44
C LEU A 135 -28.67 -32.91 -26.72
N ALA A 136 -29.98 -33.14 -26.49
CA ALA A 136 -30.48 -34.37 -25.91
C ALA A 136 -30.17 -35.57 -26.81
N ALA A 137 -30.33 -35.43 -28.13
CA ALA A 137 -29.97 -36.46 -29.10
C ALA A 137 -28.46 -36.73 -29.15
N ALA A 138 -27.62 -35.70 -29.02
CA ALA A 138 -26.15 -35.82 -29.03
C ALA A 138 -25.57 -36.50 -27.78
N HIS A 139 -26.27 -36.43 -26.65
CA HIS A 139 -25.83 -36.98 -25.36
C HIS A 139 -26.61 -38.23 -24.91
N ALA A 140 -27.49 -38.78 -25.76
CA ALA A 140 -28.27 -40.00 -25.48
C ALA A 140 -27.50 -41.32 -25.70
N GLY A 141 -26.17 -41.29 -25.75
CA GLY A 141 -25.28 -42.46 -25.85
C GLY A 141 -24.43 -42.67 -24.61
#